data_AF-A0A933W8X6-F1
#
_entry.id   AF-A0A933W8X6-F1
#
_cell.length_a   1.000
_cell.length_b   1.000
_cell.length_c   1.000
_cell.angle_alpha   90.00
_cell.angle_beta   90.00
_cell.angle_gamma   90.00
#
_symmetry.space_group_name_H-M   'P 1'
#
loop_
_entity.id
_entity.type
_entity.pdbx_description
1 polymer ?
#
loop_
_entity_poly.entity_id
_entity_poly.type
_entity_poly.pdbx_seq_one_letter_code
_entity_poly.pdbx_strand_id
1 'polypeptide(L)'
;MCQKLAIVISGAVSLGSYEAGVMYEIINAIGQHNSHEDTKRKERIEIDVITGASAGGMTAVITAQKLLYEASALSDPYNNHLYKPWMQDVDIEGLLDSPRWRPNRREVACRKEN
;
A
#
# COMPACT_ATOMS: atom_id res chain seq x y z
N MET A 1 -27.08 1.90 -15.73
CA MET A 1 -25.61 2.00 -15.70
C MET A 1 -25.11 1.44 -14.39
N CYS A 2 -23.89 0.91 -14.34
CA CYS A 2 -23.20 0.54 -13.10
C CYS A 2 -22.93 1.78 -12.23
N GLN A 3 -22.70 1.58 -10.94
CA GLN A 3 -22.28 2.64 -10.02
C GLN A 3 -20.78 2.90 -10.20
N LYS A 4 -20.39 4.17 -10.27
CA LYS A 4 -18.99 4.59 -10.42
C LYS A 4 -18.45 5.12 -9.10
N LEU A 5 -17.29 4.63 -8.69
CA LEU A 5 -16.62 5.02 -7.45
C LEU A 5 -15.29 5.72 -7.77
N ALA A 6 -15.09 6.88 -7.16
CA ALA A 6 -13.80 7.56 -7.11
C ALA A 6 -13.23 7.45 -5.69
N ILE A 7 -11.97 7.03 -5.58
CA ILE A 7 -11.27 6.88 -4.31
C ILE A 7 -10.11 7.87 -4.26
N VAL A 8 -10.08 8.68 -3.20
CA VAL A 8 -9.01 9.63 -2.91
C VAL A 8 -8.34 9.23 -1.60
N ILE A 9 -7.05 8.90 -1.66
CA ILE A 9 -6.27 8.47 -0.49
C ILE A 9 -5.38 9.63 -0.05
N SER A 10 -5.51 10.03 1.22
CA SER A 10 -4.74 11.16 1.76
C SER A 10 -3.25 10.86 1.82
N GLY A 11 -2.45 11.91 1.90
CA GLY A 11 -1.04 11.77 2.25
C GLY A 11 -0.88 11.51 3.73
N ALA A 12 -0.08 10.49 4.04
CA ALA A 12 0.46 10.28 5.37
C ALA A 12 1.89 9.71 5.26
N VAL A 13 2.57 9.49 6.39
CA VAL A 13 3.86 8.79 6.43
C VAL A 13 3.56 7.32 6.67
N SER A 14 3.85 6.81 7.88
CA SER A 14 3.64 5.40 8.22
C SER A 14 2.16 4.99 8.27
N LEU A 15 1.21 5.93 8.33
CA LEU A 15 -0.24 5.63 8.26
C LEU A 15 -0.65 5.05 6.90
N GLY A 16 0.21 5.09 5.87
CA GLY A 16 0.00 4.36 4.63
C GLY A 16 -0.27 2.86 4.84
N SER A 17 0.29 2.29 5.92
CA SER A 17 0.02 0.92 6.37
C SER A 17 -1.45 0.66 6.73
N TYR A 18 -2.11 1.63 7.38
CA TYR A 18 -3.54 1.56 7.68
C TYR A 18 -4.36 1.76 6.41
N GLU A 19 -4.01 2.75 5.58
CA GLU A 19 -4.69 3.03 4.31
C GLU A 19 -4.66 1.82 3.37
N ALA A 20 -3.55 1.07 3.33
CA ALA A 20 -3.42 -0.17 2.60
C ALA A 20 -4.39 -1.26 3.09
N GLY A 21 -4.55 -1.42 4.40
CA GLY A 21 -5.53 -2.33 4.98
C GLY A 21 -6.98 -1.93 4.66
N VAL A 22 -7.30 -0.63 4.73
CA VAL A 22 -8.60 -0.11 4.32
C VAL A 22 -8.87 -0.40 2.84
N MET A 23 -7.89 -0.19 1.97
CA MET A 23 -8.03 -0.48 0.54
C MET A 23 -8.23 -1.97 0.26
N TYR A 24 -7.55 -2.86 1.00
CA TYR A 24 -7.79 -4.29 0.91
C TYR A 24 -9.26 -4.63 1.22
N GLU A 25 -9.80 -4.12 2.33
CA GLU A 25 -11.19 -4.39 2.71
C GLU A 25 -12.21 -3.80 1.74
N ILE A 26 -11.98 -2.59 1.23
CA ILE A 26 -12.86 -1.96 0.23
C ILE A 26 -12.90 -2.81 -1.04
N ILE A 27 -11.75 -3.24 -1.55
CA ILE A 27 -11.67 -4.06 -2.77
C ILE A 27 -12.34 -5.42 -2.56
N ASN A 28 -12.09 -6.05 -1.41
CA ASN A 28 -12.70 -7.31 -1.03
C ASN A 28 -14.24 -7.17 -0.96
N ALA A 29 -14.75 -6.15 -0.27
CA ALA A 29 -16.17 -5.89 -0.15
C ALA A 29 -16.84 -5.60 -1.51
N ILE A 30 -16.20 -4.80 -2.38
CA ILE A 30 -16.69 -4.55 -3.74
C ILE A 30 -16.69 -5.84 -4.56
N GLY A 31 -15.65 -6.67 -4.44
CA GLY A 31 -15.55 -7.96 -5.11
C GLY A 31 -16.66 -8.93 -4.71
N GLN A 32 -16.94 -9.03 -3.40
CA GLN A 32 -18.03 -9.83 -2.86
C GLN A 32 -19.39 -9.32 -3.34
N HIS A 33 -19.65 -8.01 -3.22
CA HIS A 33 -20.88 -7.39 -3.70
C HIS A 33 -21.11 -7.65 -5.19
N ASN A 34 -20.10 -7.42 -6.04
CA ASN A 34 -20.20 -7.57 -7.48
C ASN A 34 -20.38 -9.03 -7.95
N SER A 35 -19.94 -9.99 -7.13
CA SER A 35 -19.99 -11.43 -7.43
C SER A 35 -21.21 -12.14 -6.81
N HIS A 36 -21.96 -11.45 -5.94
CA HIS A 36 -23.17 -11.99 -5.33
C HIS A 36 -24.26 -12.25 -6.40
N GLU A 37 -25.00 -13.35 -6.26
CA GLU A 37 -25.99 -13.80 -7.25
C GLU A 37 -27.13 -12.79 -7.48
N ASP A 38 -27.56 -12.12 -6.42
CA ASP A 38 -28.61 -11.11 -6.47
C ASP A 38 -28.15 -9.76 -7.07
N THR A 39 -26.84 -9.54 -7.22
CA THR A 39 -26.31 -8.25 -7.68
C THR A 39 -26.51 -8.09 -9.17
N LYS A 40 -27.44 -7.22 -9.55
CA LYS A 40 -27.72 -6.93 -10.96
C LYS A 40 -26.56 -6.13 -11.55
N ARG A 41 -26.38 -6.21 -12.87
CA ARG A 41 -25.33 -5.46 -13.58
C ARG A 41 -25.33 -3.95 -13.31
N LYS A 42 -26.51 -3.36 -13.08
CA LYS A 42 -26.67 -1.93 -12.74
C LYS A 42 -26.29 -1.56 -11.30
N GLU A 43 -26.22 -2.56 -10.41
CA GLU A 43 -25.85 -2.41 -8.99
C GLU A 43 -24.36 -2.69 -8.76
N ARG A 44 -23.65 -3.18 -9.79
CA ARG A 44 -22.19 -3.35 -9.72
C ARG A 44 -21.50 -2.02 -9.49
N ILE A 45 -20.48 -2.06 -8.65
CA ILE A 45 -19.60 -0.94 -8.33
C ILE A 45 -18.34 -1.09 -9.16
N GLU A 46 -18.03 -0.08 -9.97
CA GLU A 46 -16.80 0.00 -10.74
C GLU A 46 -15.96 1.15 -10.20
N ILE A 47 -14.72 0.84 -9.81
CA ILE A 47 -13.75 1.86 -9.42
C ILE A 47 -13.25 2.53 -10.71
N ASP A 48 -13.60 3.79 -10.88
CA ASP A 48 -13.32 4.55 -12.10
C ASP A 48 -12.09 5.45 -11.93
N VAL A 49 -11.88 5.95 -10.71
CA VAL A 49 -10.77 6.84 -10.37
C VAL A 49 -10.14 6.40 -9.06
N ILE A 50 -8.81 6.30 -9.05
CA ILE A 50 -8.00 6.14 -7.84
C ILE A 50 -6.92 7.23 -7.88
N THR A 51 -6.81 8.01 -6.83
CA THR A 51 -5.76 9.02 -6.66
C THR A 51 -5.27 9.07 -5.23
N GLY A 52 -4.05 9.56 -5.01
CA GLY A 52 -3.52 9.80 -3.68
C GLY A 52 -2.26 10.64 -3.67
N ALA A 53 -1.88 11.10 -2.48
CA ALA A 53 -0.68 11.92 -2.25
C ALA A 53 0.30 11.19 -1.31
N SER A 54 1.61 11.39 -1.45
CA SER A 54 2.64 10.79 -0.55
C SER A 54 2.43 9.27 -0.37
N ALA A 55 2.32 8.76 0.87
CA ALA A 55 1.97 7.36 1.15
C ALA A 55 0.66 6.90 0.48
N GLY A 56 -0.39 7.71 0.52
CA GLY A 56 -1.63 7.41 -0.18
C GLY A 56 -1.44 7.30 -1.69
N GLY A 57 -0.48 8.04 -2.26
CA GLY A 57 -0.08 7.91 -3.66
C GLY A 57 0.58 6.56 -3.97
N MET A 58 1.41 6.05 -3.06
CA MET A 58 1.98 4.69 -3.16
C MET A 58 0.86 3.63 -3.12
N THR A 59 -0.05 3.72 -2.14
CA THR A 59 -1.18 2.81 -2.03
C THR A 59 -2.09 2.88 -3.26
N ALA A 60 -2.37 4.10 -3.76
CA ALA A 60 -3.17 4.34 -4.95
C ALA A 60 -2.57 3.68 -6.20
N VAL A 61 -1.27 3.90 -6.47
CA VAL A 61 -0.63 3.36 -7.68
C VAL A 61 -0.49 1.84 -7.63
N ILE A 62 -0.16 1.27 -6.47
CA ILE A 62 -0.10 -0.18 -6.28
C ILE A 62 -1.49 -0.78 -6.52
N THR A 63 -2.53 -0.20 -5.93
CA THR A 63 -3.91 -0.66 -6.11
C THR A 63 -4.31 -0.64 -7.58
N ALA A 64 -4.15 0.51 -8.25
CA ALA A 64 -4.55 0.67 -9.64
C ALA A 64 -3.80 -0.29 -10.57
N GLN A 65 -2.48 -0.42 -10.39
CA GLN A 65 -1.66 -1.32 -11.21
C GLN A 65 -2.10 -2.78 -11.03
N LYS A 66 -2.33 -3.22 -9.79
CA LYS A 66 -2.72 -4.61 -9.53
C LYS A 66 -4.15 -4.90 -9.99
N LEU A 67 -5.10 -3.99 -9.82
CA LEU A 67 -6.44 -4.16 -10.37
C LEU A 67 -6.45 -4.30 -11.91
N LEU A 68 -5.55 -3.60 -12.61
CA LEU A 68 -5.47 -3.64 -14.08
C LEU A 68 -4.79 -4.90 -14.62
N TYR A 69 -3.74 -5.39 -13.94
CA TYR A 69 -2.85 -6.42 -14.51
C TYR A 69 -2.77 -7.72 -13.71
N GLU A 70 -3.13 -7.72 -12.43
CA GLU A 70 -2.86 -8.84 -11.53
C GLU A 70 -3.78 -8.83 -10.29
N ALA A 71 -5.10 -8.82 -10.48
CA ALA A 71 -6.04 -8.60 -9.38
C ALA A 71 -5.96 -9.65 -8.25
N SER A 72 -5.57 -10.89 -8.57
CA SER A 72 -5.34 -11.96 -7.58
C SER A 72 -4.23 -11.62 -6.58
N ALA A 73 -3.35 -10.69 -6.91
CA ALA A 73 -2.28 -10.24 -6.05
C ALA A 73 -2.75 -9.39 -4.86
N LEU A 74 -4.06 -9.08 -4.80
CA LEU A 74 -4.74 -8.30 -3.77
C LEU A 74 -5.62 -9.16 -2.83
N SER A 75 -5.77 -10.46 -3.07
CA SER A 75 -6.80 -11.27 -2.39
C SER A 75 -6.40 -11.88 -1.04
N ASP A 76 -5.12 -12.05 -0.77
CA ASP A 76 -4.64 -12.62 0.51
C ASP A 76 -4.51 -11.53 1.58
N PRO A 77 -5.02 -11.68 2.81
CA PRO A 77 -4.99 -10.62 3.82
C PRO A 77 -3.58 -10.22 4.30
N TYR A 78 -2.60 -11.12 4.29
CA TYR A 78 -1.27 -10.91 4.89
C TYR A 78 -0.11 -11.13 3.91
N ASN A 79 -0.43 -11.48 2.66
CA ASN A 79 0.54 -11.76 1.61
C ASN A 79 0.16 -11.08 0.28
N ASN A 80 -0.56 -9.95 0.34
CA ASN A 80 -0.90 -9.15 -0.83
C ASN A 80 0.06 -7.97 -1.08
N HIS A 81 -0.03 -7.37 -2.26
CA HIS A 81 0.84 -6.28 -2.67
C HIS A 81 0.52 -4.91 -2.04
N LEU A 82 -0.60 -4.77 -1.33
CA LEU A 82 -0.85 -3.63 -0.44
C LEU A 82 -0.20 -3.86 0.94
N TYR A 83 -0.12 -5.09 1.42
CA TYR A 83 0.45 -5.40 2.73
C TYR A 83 1.98 -5.36 2.74
N LYS A 84 2.63 -6.07 1.80
CA LYS A 84 4.08 -6.28 1.84
C LYS A 84 4.90 -4.98 1.83
N PRO A 85 4.63 -4.00 0.94
CA PRO A 85 5.43 -2.78 0.91
C PRO A 85 5.36 -1.99 2.22
N TRP A 86 4.22 -2.05 2.92
CA TRP A 86 4.02 -1.29 4.15
C TRP A 86 4.47 -2.02 5.42
N MET A 87 4.46 -3.35 5.42
CA MET A 87 4.67 -4.15 6.64
C MET A 87 5.91 -5.05 6.60
N GLN A 88 6.42 -5.38 5.43
CA GLN A 88 7.49 -6.37 5.26
C GLN A 88 8.71 -5.83 4.52
N ASP A 89 8.51 -5.11 3.41
CA ASP A 89 9.59 -4.87 2.44
C ASP A 89 10.34 -3.56 2.68
N VAL A 90 9.65 -2.51 3.13
CA VAL A 90 10.27 -1.17 3.29
C VAL A 90 10.87 -1.03 4.67
N ASP A 91 12.20 -1.08 4.74
CA ASP A 91 12.99 -0.76 5.92
C ASP A 91 14.11 0.25 5.60
N ILE A 92 14.79 0.70 6.65
CA ILE A 92 15.90 1.66 6.55
C ILE A 92 17.28 0.97 6.46
N GLU A 93 17.37 -0.33 6.73
CA GLU A 93 18.64 -1.04 6.92
C GLU A 93 19.51 -0.96 5.66
N GLY A 94 18.91 -1.11 4.47
CA GLY A 94 19.61 -0.95 3.20
C GLY A 94 20.19 0.45 2.96
N LEU A 95 19.59 1.49 3.55
CA LEU A 95 20.12 2.86 3.50
C LEU A 95 21.24 3.08 4.53
N LEU A 96 21.13 2.47 5.71
CA LEU A 96 22.11 2.58 6.79
C LEU A 96 23.41 1.83 6.47
N ASP A 97 23.37 0.74 5.71
CA ASP A 97 24.59 0.02 5.28
C ASP A 97 25.32 0.71 4.10
N SER A 98 24.88 1.91 3.71
CA SER A 98 25.55 2.67 2.65
C SER A 98 26.98 3.07 3.07
N PRO A 99 28.02 2.84 2.22
CA PRO A 99 29.42 3.15 2.54
C PRO A 99 29.68 4.62 2.91
N ARG A 100 28.74 5.50 2.56
CA ARG A 100 28.83 6.95 2.77
C ARG A 100 28.54 7.35 4.23
N TRP A 101 27.83 6.51 5.01
CA TRP A 101 27.59 6.69 6.44
C TRP A 101 28.33 5.62 7.25
N ARG A 102 29.62 5.41 7.02
CA ARG A 102 30.46 4.69 7.99
C ARG A 102 31.17 5.73 8.86
N PRO A 103 30.64 6.08 10.05
CA PRO A 103 31.42 6.88 10.98
C PRO A 103 32.72 6.14 11.23
N ASN A 104 33.83 6.84 11.01
CA ASN A 104 35.15 6.26 11.02
C ASN A 104 35.32 5.49 12.35
N ARG A 105 35.54 4.16 12.32
CA ARG A 105 35.63 3.32 13.53
C ARG A 105 36.72 3.77 14.53
N ARG A 106 37.53 4.76 14.15
CA ARG A 106 38.55 5.41 14.98
C ARG A 106 37.99 6.50 15.91
N GLU A 107 36.83 7.09 15.64
CA GLU A 107 36.28 8.17 16.48
C GLU A 107 35.50 7.67 17.70
N VAL A 108 34.97 6.44 17.66
CA VAL A 108 34.23 5.84 18.79
C VAL A 108 35.16 5.45 19.95
N ALA A 109 36.45 5.23 19.67
CA ALA A 109 37.44 4.93 20.70
C ALA A 109 37.80 6.17 21.56
N CYS A 110 37.63 7.38 21.03
CA CYS A 110 38.05 8.62 21.70
C CYS A 110 37.02 9.19 22.69
N ARG A 111 35.84 8.56 22.82
CA ARG A 111 34.76 8.99 23.75
C ARG A 111 34.68 8.21 25.05
N LYS A 112 35.61 7.28 25.31
CA LYS A 112 35.63 6.48 26.57
C LYS A 112 36.66 6.94 27.61
N GLU A 113 37.31 8.06 27.39
CA GLU A 113 38.23 8.67 28.37
C GLU A 113 37.83 10.13 28.56
N ASN A 114 36.87 10.37 29.46
CA ASN A 114 36.67 11.61 30.23
C ASN A 114 35.62 11.34 31.31
#